data_AF-A0A7K1AR32-F1
#
_entry.id   AF-A0A7K1AR32-F1
#
_cell.length_a   1.000
_cell.length_b   1.000
_cell.length_c   1.000
_cell.angle_alpha   90.00
_cell.angle_beta   90.00
_cell.angle_gamma   90.00
#
_symmetry.space_group_name_H-M   'P 1'
#
loop_
_entity.id
_entity.type
_entity.pdbx_description
1 polymer ?
#
loop_
_entity_poly.entity_id
_entity_poly.type
_entity_poly.pdbx_seq_one_letter_code
_entity_poly.pdbx_strand_id
1 'polypeptide(L)'
;MFYDLSAINLALLGLAMFSAGFVDAIAGGGGLIQTPAMLLSFPDRNPVSVVATSKTAAFFGTTTAAIKYRQSIKTNPRLLLAMV
;
A
#
# COMPACT_ATOMS: atom_id res chain seq x y z
N MET A 1 10.47 -2.70 -23.26
CA MET A 1 10.22 -2.21 -21.89
C MET A 1 9.92 -3.30 -20.85
N PHE A 2 9.25 -4.43 -21.18
CA PHE A 2 9.06 -5.58 -20.26
C PHE A 2 9.93 -6.81 -20.58
N TYR A 3 10.89 -6.68 -21.50
CA TYR A 3 11.57 -7.82 -22.13
C TYR A 3 12.73 -8.39 -21.29
N ASP A 4 13.20 -7.65 -20.28
CA ASP A 4 14.29 -8.05 -19.37
C ASP A 4 13.80 -8.66 -18.03
N LEU A 5 12.51 -8.53 -17.72
CA LEU A 5 11.94 -9.14 -16.52
C LEU A 5 11.60 -10.60 -16.82
N SER A 6 12.48 -11.51 -16.38
CA SER A 6 12.21 -12.95 -16.37
C SER A 6 10.81 -13.20 -15.78
N ALA A 7 10.06 -14.17 -16.36
CA ALA A 7 8.70 -14.51 -15.92
C ALA A 7 8.62 -14.79 -14.41
N ILE A 8 9.72 -15.26 -13.83
CA ILE A 8 9.90 -15.49 -12.39
C ILE A 8 9.86 -14.17 -11.60
N ASN A 9 10.56 -13.12 -12.06
CA ASN A 9 10.55 -11.81 -11.38
C ASN A 9 9.17 -11.17 -11.42
N LEU A 10 8.43 -11.32 -12.51
CA LEU A 10 7.06 -10.80 -12.61
C LEU A 10 6.12 -11.53 -11.65
N ALA A 11 6.25 -12.85 -11.53
CA ALA A 11 5.47 -13.64 -10.58
C ALA A 11 5.79 -13.28 -9.12
N LEU A 12 7.07 -13.14 -8.77
CA LEU A 12 7.50 -12.70 -7.45
C LEU A 12 7.02 -11.28 -7.12
N LEU A 13 7.11 -10.35 -8.07
CA LEU A 13 6.67 -8.99 -7.88
C LEU A 13 5.14 -8.91 -7.70
N GLY A 14 4.39 -9.68 -8.49
CA GLY A 14 2.94 -9.80 -8.35
C GLY A 14 2.54 -10.36 -6.99
N LEU A 15 3.20 -11.43 -6.52
CA LEU A 15 2.97 -12.00 -5.20
C LEU A 15 3.28 -10.98 -4.09
N ALA A 16 4.44 -10.31 -4.18
CA ALA A 16 4.84 -9.30 -3.20
C ALA A 16 3.87 -8.11 -3.15
N MET A 17 3.41 -7.62 -4.31
CA MET A 17 2.41 -6.55 -4.38
C MET A 17 1.05 -6.98 -3.85
N PHE A 18 0.63 -8.22 -4.12
CA PHE A 18 -0.62 -8.77 -3.59
C PHE A 18 -0.57 -8.91 -2.07
N SER A 19 0.51 -9.49 -1.53
CA SER A 19 0.73 -9.60 -0.08
C SER A 19 0.82 -8.22 0.59
N ALA A 20 1.50 -7.26 -0.04
CA ALA A 20 1.54 -5.88 0.44
C ALA A 20 0.14 -5.26 0.51
N GLY A 21 -0.68 -5.40 -0.55
CA GLY A 21 -2.06 -4.90 -0.56
C GLY A 21 -2.96 -5.58 0.47
N PHE A 22 -2.76 -6.89 0.70
CA PHE A 22 -3.47 -7.63 1.75
C PHE A 22 -3.13 -7.13 3.15
N VAL A 23 -1.84 -6.91 3.43
CA VAL A 23 -1.37 -6.36 4.72
C VAL A 23 -1.84 -4.91 4.90
N ASP A 24 -1.83 -4.11 3.83
CA ASP A 24 -2.34 -2.74 3.86
C ASP A 24 -3.84 -2.69 4.22
N ALA A 25 -4.63 -3.60 3.66
CA ALA A 25 -6.06 -3.71 3.95
C ALA A 25 -6.38 -4.14 5.40
N ILE A 26 -5.45 -4.84 6.08
CA ILE A 26 -5.64 -5.35 7.45
C ILE A 26 -5.08 -4.38 8.49
N ALA A 27 -3.87 -3.87 8.28
CA ALA A 27 -3.09 -3.17 9.31
C ALA A 27 -2.53 -1.80 8.85
N GLY A 28 -2.70 -1.41 7.58
CA GLY A 28 -2.24 -0.11 7.05
C GLY A 28 -0.72 0.04 6.89
N GLY A 29 0.03 -1.06 6.88
CA GLY A 29 1.50 -1.09 6.80
C GLY A 29 2.07 -1.66 5.50
N GLY A 30 1.25 -1.93 4.48
CA GLY A 30 1.67 -2.66 3.27
C GLY A 30 2.74 -1.95 2.45
N GLY A 31 2.83 -0.61 2.57
CA GLY A 31 3.87 0.20 1.94
C GLY A 31 5.29 -0.18 2.36
N LEU A 32 5.48 -0.76 3.55
CA LEU A 32 6.80 -1.26 4.00
C LEU A 32 7.27 -2.49 3.23
N ILE A 33 6.34 -3.25 2.63
CA ILE A 33 6.64 -4.41 1.78
C ILE A 33 6.74 -3.97 0.31
N GLN A 34 5.83 -3.10 -0.13
CA GLN A 34 5.74 -2.67 -1.53
C GLN A 34 6.94 -1.78 -1.96
N THR A 35 7.37 -0.86 -1.09
CA THR A 35 8.46 0.08 -1.40
C THR A 35 9.81 -0.60 -1.66
N PRO A 36 10.33 -1.48 -0.77
CA PRO A 36 11.58 -2.18 -1.05
C PRO A 36 11.46 -3.15 -2.23
N ALA A 37 10.32 -3.83 -2.40
CA ALA A 37 10.10 -4.74 -3.53
C ALA A 37 10.16 -4.01 -4.89
N MET A 38 9.56 -2.82 -4.99
CA MET A 38 9.64 -2.02 -6.21
C MET A 38 11.03 -1.40 -6.42
N LEU A 39 11.70 -0.91 -5.36
CA LEU A 39 13.06 -0.35 -5.47
C LEU A 39 14.08 -1.41 -5.92
N LEU A 40 13.96 -2.64 -5.42
CA LEU A 40 14.81 -3.77 -5.84
C LEU A 40 14.52 -4.23 -7.27
N SER A 41 13.26 -4.10 -7.73
CA SER A 41 12.85 -4.55 -9.07
C SER A 41 13.07 -3.49 -10.16
N PHE A 42 13.21 -2.22 -9.77
CA PHE A 42 13.43 -1.10 -10.69
C PHE A 42 14.57 -0.18 -10.19
N PRO A 43 15.82 -0.65 -10.16
CA PRO A 43 16.97 0.13 -9.70
C PRO A 43 17.27 1.36 -10.59
N ASP A 44 16.93 1.31 -11.89
CA ASP A 44 17.20 2.39 -12.86
C ASP A 44 16.09 3.47 -12.93
N ARG A 45 15.01 3.33 -12.15
CA ARG A 45 13.88 4.27 -12.16
C ARG A 45 14.02 5.28 -11.02
N ASN A 46 13.58 6.52 -11.27
CA ASN A 46 13.59 7.57 -10.25
C ASN A 46 12.84 7.09 -8.99
N PRO A 47 13.51 6.97 -7.83
CA PRO A 47 12.93 6.40 -6.61
C PRO A 47 11.74 7.20 -6.09
N VAL A 48 11.65 8.48 -6.42
CA VAL A 48 10.50 9.33 -6.08
C VAL A 48 9.22 8.81 -6.75
N SER A 49 9.30 8.38 -8.00
CA SER A 49 8.13 7.86 -8.73
C SER A 49 7.63 6.53 -8.16
N VAL A 50 8.56 5.67 -7.76
CA VAL A 50 8.27 4.34 -7.18
C VAL A 50 7.63 4.46 -5.80
N VAL A 51 8.17 5.32 -4.94
CA VAL A 51 7.63 5.61 -3.61
C VAL A 51 6.27 6.32 -3.72
N ALA A 52 6.12 7.24 -4.68
CA ALA A 52 4.85 7.91 -4.91
C ALA A 52 3.73 6.92 -5.26
N THR A 53 3.99 5.94 -6.14
CA THR A 53 3.02 4.88 -6.47
C THR A 53 2.66 4.01 -5.27
N SER A 54 3.63 3.66 -4.43
CA SER A 54 3.35 2.86 -3.22
C SER A 54 2.56 3.65 -2.17
N LYS A 55 2.78 4.98 -2.06
CA LYS A 55 2.03 5.86 -1.15
C LYS A 55 0.59 6.11 -1.58
N THR A 56 0.32 6.24 -2.88
CA THR A 56 -1.06 6.42 -3.36
C THR A 56 -1.90 5.18 -3.06
N ALA A 57 -1.34 3.99 -3.24
CA ALA A 57 -2.00 2.73 -2.85
C ALA A 57 -2.35 2.71 -1.35
N ALA A 58 -1.38 3.05 -0.49
CA ALA A 58 -1.60 3.13 0.96
C ALA A 58 -2.71 4.12 1.35
N PHE A 59 -2.78 5.28 0.68
CA PHE A 59 -3.82 6.29 0.95
C PHE A 59 -5.25 5.74 0.70
N PHE A 60 -5.45 5.00 -0.38
CA PHE A 60 -6.74 4.36 -0.65
C PHE A 60 -7.07 3.25 0.35
N GLY A 61 -6.08 2.47 0.77
CA GLY A 61 -6.23 1.43 1.80
C GLY A 61 -6.64 2.02 3.14
N THR A 62 -5.91 3.02 3.63
CA THR A 62 -6.22 3.70 4.91
C THR A 62 -7.54 4.44 4.87
N THR A 63 -7.87 5.10 3.75
CA THR A 63 -9.16 5.79 3.58
C THR A 63 -10.33 4.81 3.64
N THR A 64 -10.18 3.64 3.01
CA THR A 64 -11.20 2.58 3.04
C THR A 64 -11.39 2.03 4.45
N ALA A 65 -10.29 1.78 5.18
CA ALA A 65 -10.34 1.37 6.57
C ALA A 65 -11.02 2.42 7.46
N ALA A 66 -10.67 3.70 7.30
CA ALA A 66 -11.28 4.81 8.03
C ALA A 66 -12.79 4.93 7.76
N ILE A 67 -13.23 4.80 6.50
CA ILE A 67 -14.66 4.79 6.14
C ILE A 67 -15.38 3.61 6.79
N LYS A 68 -14.79 2.41 6.72
CA LYS A 68 -15.38 1.20 7.30
C LYS A 68 -15.48 1.29 8.82
N TYR A 69 -14.46 1.84 9.48
CA TYR A 69 -14.47 2.12 10.92
C TYR A 69 -15.59 3.11 11.30
N ARG A 70 -15.73 4.19 10.51
CA ARG A 70 -16.79 5.18 10.68
C ARG A 70 -18.20 4.63 10.46
N GLN A 71 -18.36 3.65 9.57
CA GLN A 71 -19.65 3.00 9.32
C GLN A 71 -19.99 1.95 10.38
N SER A 72 -18.97 1.23 10.88
CA SER A 72 -19.18 0.10 11.79
C SER A 72 -19.34 0.52 13.26
N ILE A 73 -18.86 1.71 13.65
CA ILE A 73 -18.92 2.17 15.03
C ILE A 73 -19.78 3.43 15.11
N LYS A 74 -20.85 3.40 15.93
CA LYS A 74 -21.58 4.61 16.36
C LYS A 74 -20.70 5.42 17.32
N THR A 75 -19.66 6.05 16.79
CA THR A 75 -18.80 6.95 17.55
C THR A 75 -19.52 8.27 17.79
N ASN A 76 -19.56 8.71 19.05
CA ASN A 76 -20.10 10.01 19.42
C ASN A 76 -19.16 11.11 18.84
N PRO A 77 -19.63 12.00 17.95
CA PRO A 77 -18.75 12.90 17.20
C PRO A 77 -17.94 13.85 18.10
N ARG A 78 -18.44 14.15 19.30
CA ARG A 78 -17.73 14.96 20.30
C ARG A 78 -16.51 14.24 20.91
N LEU A 79 -16.56 12.92 21.05
CA LEU A 79 -15.45 12.10 21.57
C LEU A 79 -14.39 11.84 20.50
N LEU A 80 -14.82 11.63 19.24
CA LEU A 80 -13.91 11.52 18.10
C LEU A 80 -13.06 12.78 17.90
N LEU A 81 -13.69 13.95 18.00
CA LEU A 81 -13.00 15.24 17.84
C LEU A 81 -12.10 15.60 19.03
N ALA A 82 -12.27 14.95 20.18
CA ALA A 82 -11.42 15.14 21.35
C ALA A 82 -10.19 14.19 21.37
N MET A 83 -10.20 13.14 20.54
CA MET A 83 -9.11 12.16 20.42
C MET A 83 -8.12 12.47 19.28
N VAL A 84 -8.51 13.34 18.33
CA VAL A 84 -7.64 13.87 17.27
C VAL A 84 -6.94 15.12 17.78
#